data_AF-A0A9E0W9Q6-F1
#
_entry.id   AF-A0A9E0W9Q6-F1
#
_cell.length_a   1.000
_cell.length_b   1.000
_cell.length_c   1.000
_cell.angle_alpha   90.00
_cell.angle_beta   90.00
_cell.angle_gamma   90.00
#
_symmetry.space_group_name_H-M   'P 1'
#
loop_
_entity.id
_entity.type
_entity.pdbx_description
1 polymer ?
#
loop_
_entity_poly.entity_id
_entity_poly.type
_entity_poly.pdbx_seq_one_letter_code
_entity_poly.pdbx_strand_id
1 'polypeptide(L)' 'GWPTGVEVCHAMVHGGPFPATSDSRTTSVGSAAIRRFLRPVCYQNFPDALRPLALKEVNPYRLRRLLDGEREA' A
#
# COMPACT_ATOMS: atom_id res chain seq x y z
N GLY A 1 15.52 16.92 24.19
CA GLY A 1 14.15 16.95 23.62
C GLY A 1 13.61 15.54 23.58
N TRP A 2 12.29 15.36 23.48
CA TRP A 2 11.65 14.05 23.69
C TRP A 2 11.14 13.43 22.37
N PRO A 3 11.86 12.48 21.76
CA PRO A 3 11.36 11.67 20.65
C PRO A 3 10.87 10.28 21.10
N THR A 4 10.48 10.09 22.37
CA THR A 4 10.18 8.74 22.91
C THR A 4 8.83 8.18 22.46
N GLY A 5 7.88 9.04 22.11
CA GLY A 5 6.56 8.62 21.63
C GLY A 5 6.60 8.21 20.16
N VAL A 6 6.21 6.96 19.88
CA VAL A 6 5.99 6.45 18.52
C VAL A 6 4.50 6.10 18.39
N GLU A 7 3.71 7.01 17.87
CA GLU A 7 2.28 6.79 17.62
C GLU A 7 2.04 5.78 16.48
N VAL A 8 1.14 4.83 16.69
CA VAL A 8 0.71 3.88 15.64
C VAL A 8 -0.42 4.53 14.83
N CYS A 9 -0.07 5.34 13.83
CA CYS A 9 -1.04 6.06 12.99
C CYS A 9 -0.73 5.96 11.49
N HIS A 10 -1.62 6.48 10.64
CA HIS A 10 -1.45 6.45 9.18
C HIS A 10 -0.25 7.30 8.68
N ALA A 11 0.09 8.36 9.40
CA ALA A 11 1.14 9.32 9.02
C ALA A 11 2.53 8.95 9.56
N MET A 12 2.65 7.89 10.38
CA MET A 12 3.91 7.52 11.04
C MET A 12 5.01 7.13 10.04
N VAL A 13 6.22 7.63 10.29
CA VAL A 13 7.47 7.24 9.62
C VAL A 13 8.47 6.81 10.68
N HIS A 14 8.52 5.50 10.96
CA HIS A 14 9.50 4.88 11.84
C HIS A 14 10.56 4.18 11.00
N GLY A 15 11.74 4.79 10.92
CA GLY A 15 12.82 4.43 10.02
C GLY A 15 13.79 5.61 9.85
N GLY A 16 14.45 5.70 8.71
CA GLY A 16 15.37 6.79 8.39
C GLY A 16 16.50 6.33 7.47
N PRO A 17 17.52 7.17 7.21
CA PRO A 17 18.74 6.73 6.55
C PRO A 17 19.48 5.64 7.35
N PHE A 18 20.35 4.88 6.68
CA PHE A 18 21.26 3.96 7.37
C PHE A 18 22.09 4.70 8.43
N PRO A 19 22.28 4.18 9.66
CA PRO A 19 21.98 2.80 10.10
C PRO A 19 20.60 2.60 10.73
N ALA A 20 19.72 3.61 10.75
CA ALA A 20 18.42 3.50 11.40
C ALA A 20 17.53 2.39 10.77
N THR A 21 17.69 2.14 9.47
CA THR A 21 17.09 1.02 8.76
C THR A 21 17.93 0.63 7.54
N SER A 22 17.63 -0.52 6.94
CA SER A 22 18.25 -1.00 5.69
C SER A 22 17.53 -0.56 4.41
N ASP A 23 16.29 -0.09 4.48
CA ASP A 23 15.57 0.52 3.34
C ASP A 23 14.82 1.80 3.77
N SER A 24 15.45 2.94 3.51
CA SER A 24 14.97 4.28 3.92
C SER A 24 13.70 4.74 3.20
N ARG A 25 13.25 4.02 2.16
CA ARG A 25 12.02 4.35 1.41
C ARG A 25 10.75 3.84 2.11
N THR A 26 10.89 3.16 3.24
CA THR A 26 9.79 2.47 3.95
C THR A 26 9.64 2.93 5.40
N THR A 27 8.57 2.49 6.05
CA THR A 27 8.36 2.62 7.50
C THR A 27 8.12 1.24 8.11
N SER A 28 8.58 1.00 9.35
CA SER A 28 8.29 -0.22 10.11
C SER A 28 7.08 -0.09 11.04
N VAL A 29 6.57 1.12 11.30
CA VAL A 29 5.37 1.39 12.11
C VAL A 29 4.38 2.25 11.31
N GLY A 30 3.09 2.12 11.63
CA GLY A 30 2.01 2.81 10.93
C GLY A 30 1.49 2.02 9.75
N SER A 31 0.33 2.43 9.21
CA SER A 31 -0.38 1.64 8.19
C SER A 31 0.43 1.40 6.92
N ALA A 32 1.34 2.31 6.56
CA ALA A 32 2.16 2.18 5.37
C ALA A 32 3.18 1.02 5.45
N ALA A 33 3.45 0.49 6.64
CA ALA A 33 4.38 -0.62 6.85
C ALA A 33 3.96 -1.90 6.09
N ILE A 34 2.67 -2.10 5.83
CA ILE A 34 2.16 -3.24 5.05
C ILE A 34 2.82 -3.34 3.66
N ARG A 35 3.20 -2.20 3.05
CA ARG A 35 3.79 -2.16 1.71
C ARG A 35 5.11 -2.92 1.60
N ARG A 36 5.81 -3.15 2.72
CA ARG A 36 7.06 -3.93 2.76
C ARG A 36 6.88 -5.40 2.40
N PHE A 37 5.65 -5.91 2.48
CA PHE A 37 5.33 -7.32 2.26
C PHE A 37 4.46 -7.54 1.01
N LEU A 38 4.31 -6.50 0.18
CA LEU A 38 3.50 -6.53 -1.03
C LEU A 38 4.38 -6.39 -2.28
N ARG A 39 3.89 -6.93 -3.40
CA ARG A 39 4.43 -6.68 -4.73
C ARG A 39 3.29 -6.48 -5.74
N PRO A 40 3.42 -5.58 -6.72
CA PRO A 40 2.42 -5.45 -7.77
C PRO A 40 2.46 -6.63 -8.75
N VAL A 41 1.31 -6.94 -9.36
CA VAL A 41 1.16 -7.92 -10.44
C VAL A 41 0.17 -7.35 -11.46
N CYS A 42 0.54 -7.40 -12.75
CA CYS A 42 -0.32 -6.94 -13.84
C CYS A 42 -1.03 -8.13 -14.50
N TYR A 43 -2.33 -7.99 -14.77
CA TYR A 43 -3.15 -8.98 -15.48
C TYR A 43 -3.59 -8.39 -16.82
N GLN A 44 -3.10 -8.92 -17.93
CA GLN A 44 -3.40 -8.41 -19.27
C GLN A 44 -4.29 -9.40 -20.04
N ASN A 45 -5.33 -8.88 -20.70
CA ASN A 45 -6.32 -9.68 -21.46
C ASN A 45 -6.90 -10.87 -20.67
N PHE A 46 -7.06 -10.70 -19.35
CA PHE A 46 -7.49 -11.77 -18.44
C PHE A 46 -9.02 -11.76 -18.33
N PRO A 47 -9.71 -12.91 -18.55
CA PRO A 47 -11.16 -12.99 -18.46
C PRO A 47 -11.67 -12.57 -17.07
N ASP A 48 -12.70 -11.72 -16.99
CA ASP A 48 -13.21 -11.18 -15.71
C ASP A 48 -13.63 -12.26 -14.72
N ALA A 49 -14.20 -13.36 -15.23
CA ALA A 49 -14.58 -14.52 -14.42
C ALA A 49 -13.42 -15.09 -13.60
N LEU A 50 -12.19 -15.05 -14.14
CA LEU A 50 -10.97 -15.60 -13.54
C LEU A 50 -10.15 -14.56 -12.77
N ARG A 51 -10.44 -13.25 -12.92
CA ARG A 51 -9.71 -12.20 -12.21
C ARG A 51 -9.84 -12.35 -10.68
N PRO A 52 -8.81 -11.97 -9.91
CA PRO A 52 -8.96 -11.79 -8.47
C PRO A 52 -10.14 -10.86 -8.16
N LEU A 53 -10.87 -11.13 -7.08
CA LEU A 53 -12.07 -10.36 -6.71
C LEU A 53 -11.81 -8.84 -6.63
N ALA A 54 -10.61 -8.44 -6.18
CA ALA A 54 -10.19 -7.04 -6.09
C ALA A 54 -10.04 -6.33 -7.46
N LEU A 55 -9.92 -7.09 -8.56
CA LEU A 55 -9.71 -6.58 -9.91
C LEU A 55 -10.90 -6.85 -10.85
N LYS A 56 -12.00 -7.41 -10.34
CA LYS A 56 -13.22 -7.60 -11.14
C LYS A 56 -13.87 -6.26 -11.48
N GLU A 57 -14.44 -6.16 -12.68
CA GLU A 57 -15.06 -4.91 -13.16
C GLU A 57 -16.11 -4.38 -12.18
N VAL A 58 -16.98 -5.26 -11.68
CA VAL A 58 -18.07 -4.94 -10.74
C VAL A 58 -17.61 -4.42 -9.38
N ASN A 59 -16.30 -4.42 -9.09
CA ASN A 59 -15.70 -3.95 -7.84
C ASN A 59 -16.45 -4.43 -6.58
N PRO A 60 -16.52 -5.76 -6.35
CA PRO A 60 -17.36 -6.32 -5.29
C PRO A 60 -16.97 -5.84 -3.88
N TYR A 61 -15.71 -5.42 -3.71
CA TYR A 61 -15.17 -4.89 -2.46
C TYR A 61 -15.26 -3.37 -2.34
N ARG A 62 -15.78 -2.67 -3.36
CA ARG A 62 -15.87 -1.19 -3.39
C ARG A 62 -14.52 -0.54 -3.06
N LEU A 63 -13.46 -1.10 -3.63
CA LEU A 63 -12.10 -0.59 -3.46
C LEU A 63 -11.94 0.73 -4.20
N ARG A 64 -11.12 1.62 -3.64
CA ARG A 64 -10.66 2.81 -4.33
C ARG A 64 -9.65 2.39 -5.40
N ARG A 65 -10.01 2.53 -6.67
CA ARG A 65 -9.16 2.19 -7.82
C ARG A 65 -8.77 3.43 -8.60
N LEU A 66 -7.69 3.32 -9.36
CA LEU A 66 -7.29 4.30 -10.36
C LEU A 66 -7.58 3.68 -11.74
N LEU A 67 -8.41 4.35 -12.53
CA LEU A 67 -8.75 3.98 -13.91
C LEU A 67 -8.25 5.11 -14.82
N ASP A 68 -7.36 4.78 -15.75
CA ASP A 68 -6.74 5.73 -16.69
C ASP A 68 -6.12 6.98 -16.03
N GLY A 69 -5.61 6.82 -14.81
CA GLY A 69 -4.99 7.89 -14.02
C GLY A 69 -5.94 8.62 -13.06
N GLU A 70 -7.26 8.44 -13.21
CA GLU A 70 -8.27 9.09 -12.38
C GLU A 70 -8.82 8.16 -11.30
N ARG A 71 -9.23 8.73 -10.16
CA ARG A 71 -9.89 7.95 -9.11
C ARG A 71 -11.31 7.61 -9.54
N GLU A 72 -11.66 6.32 -9.52
CA GLU A 72 -13.06 5.92 -9.66
C GLU A 72 -13.90 6.51 -8.51
N ALA A 73 -15.15 6.89 -8.83
CA ALA A 73 -16.11 7.50 -7.92
C ALA A 73 -16.62 6.53 -6.84
#